data_AF-A0A351E6I5-F1
#
_entry.id   AF-A0A351E6I5-F1
#
_cell.length_a   1.000
_cell.length_b   1.000
_cell.length_c   1.000
_cell.angle_alpha   90.00
_cell.angle_beta   90.00
_cell.angle_gamma   90.00
#
_symmetry.space_group_name_H-M   'P 1'
#
loop_
_entity.id
_entity.type
_entity.pdbx_description
1 polymer ?
#
loop_
_entity_poly.entity_id
_entity_poly.type
_entity_poly.pdbx_seq_one_letter_code
_entity_poly.pdbx_strand_id
1 'polypeptide(L)'
;MPTRAEREHDKKAALLAAAEEVFSHRGYAQATLDDVIKVADTGKGTVYRYFGSKDNLFYALVLQKHRKLVEEFRAIARDKDRTVPRKLRDIALAWIRFLADNLILWQVVQFEMTGVNRGIVGVPRDDGSLELRVKWGELPPPERCDEIKRYHALLLEESEPMASVYDEGLEQGLFRATADHRDIAKHWFFGISMVVFMTPNPQYAFLGGNMTM
;
A
#
# COMPACT_ATOMS: atom_id res chain seq x y z
N MET A 1 -22.41 6.12 -26.84
CA MET A 1 -22.04 4.70 -26.76
C MET A 1 -20.59 4.63 -26.31
N PRO A 2 -20.27 4.01 -25.17
CA PRO A 2 -18.89 3.91 -24.70
C PRO A 2 -18.04 3.06 -25.66
N THR A 3 -16.79 3.46 -25.84
CA THR A 3 -15.78 2.78 -26.65
C THR A 3 -15.46 1.40 -26.06
N ARG A 4 -14.82 0.53 -26.85
CA ARG A 4 -14.34 -0.77 -26.35
C ARG A 4 -13.38 -0.60 -25.16
N ALA A 5 -12.51 0.41 -25.21
CA ALA A 5 -11.56 0.69 -24.14
C ALA A 5 -12.25 1.14 -22.85
N GLU A 6 -13.26 2.01 -22.93
CA GLU A 6 -14.05 2.45 -21.77
C GLU A 6 -14.78 1.28 -21.11
N ARG A 7 -15.43 0.42 -21.90
CA ARG A 7 -16.10 -0.78 -21.37
C ARG A 7 -15.14 -1.76 -20.69
N GLU A 8 -13.95 -1.95 -21.24
CA GLU A 8 -12.91 -2.80 -20.65
C GLU A 8 -12.37 -2.21 -19.34
N HIS A 9 -12.20 -0.88 -19.29
CA HIS A 9 -11.82 -0.16 -18.08
C HIS A 9 -12.88 -0.30 -16.98
N ASP A 10 -14.15 -0.06 -17.32
CA ASP A 10 -15.27 -0.14 -16.38
C ASP A 10 -15.44 -1.56 -15.85
N LYS A 11 -15.27 -2.57 -16.71
CA LYS A 11 -15.30 -3.97 -16.27
C LYS A 11 -14.16 -4.28 -15.32
N LYS A 12 -12.94 -3.85 -15.62
CA LYS A 12 -11.80 -4.03 -14.71
C LYS A 12 -12.05 -3.36 -13.36
N ALA A 13 -12.57 -2.14 -13.34
CA ALA A 13 -12.91 -1.42 -12.11
C ALA A 13 -13.96 -2.18 -11.28
N ALA A 14 -15.01 -2.71 -11.92
CA ALA A 14 -16.03 -3.52 -11.24
C ALA A 14 -15.43 -4.80 -10.62
N LEU A 15 -14.51 -5.48 -11.33
CA LEU A 15 -13.82 -6.66 -10.79
C LEU A 15 -12.95 -6.32 -9.57
N LEU A 16 -12.26 -5.18 -9.60
CA LEU A 16 -11.44 -4.72 -8.47
C LEU A 16 -12.30 -4.35 -7.26
N ALA A 17 -13.47 -3.73 -7.46
CA ALA A 17 -14.42 -3.43 -6.39
C ALA A 17 -14.96 -4.71 -5.73
N ALA A 18 -15.35 -5.71 -6.52
CA ALA A 18 -15.76 -7.01 -5.99
C ALA A 18 -14.62 -7.73 -5.24
N ALA A 19 -13.39 -7.61 -5.75
CA ALA A 19 -12.22 -8.18 -5.09
C ALA A 19 -11.96 -7.50 -3.73
N GLU A 20 -12.08 -6.18 -3.66
CA GLU A 20 -11.96 -5.41 -2.43
C GLU A 20 -12.97 -5.87 -1.37
N GLU A 21 -14.23 -6.05 -1.77
CA GLU A 21 -15.26 -6.57 -0.87
C GLU A 21 -14.87 -7.96 -0.33
N VAL A 22 -14.50 -8.89 -1.20
CA VAL A 22 -14.14 -10.25 -0.80
C VAL A 22 -12.91 -10.27 0.10
N PHE A 23 -11.84 -9.56 -0.25
CA PHE A 23 -10.59 -9.55 0.53
C PHE A 23 -10.78 -8.87 1.88
N SER A 24 -11.58 -7.82 1.96
CA SER A 24 -11.84 -7.10 3.21
C SER A 24 -12.69 -7.92 4.18
N HIS A 25 -13.65 -8.70 3.69
CA HIS A 25 -14.52 -9.50 4.56
C HIS A 25 -13.93 -10.84 4.98
N ARG A 26 -13.15 -11.50 4.09
CA ARG A 26 -12.65 -12.86 4.34
C ARG A 26 -11.17 -12.92 4.71
N GLY A 27 -10.44 -11.82 4.52
CA GLY A 27 -8.98 -11.84 4.52
C GLY A 27 -8.42 -12.51 3.26
N TYR A 28 -7.14 -12.26 2.98
CA TYR A 28 -6.51 -12.73 1.74
C TYR A 28 -6.34 -14.24 1.68
N ALA A 29 -5.98 -14.88 2.79
CA ALA A 29 -5.76 -16.32 2.86
C ALA A 29 -7.00 -17.13 2.46
N GLN A 30 -8.18 -16.78 2.99
CA GLN A 30 -9.42 -17.51 2.78
C GLN A 30 -10.17 -17.10 1.51
N ALA A 31 -9.94 -15.90 0.99
CA ALA A 31 -10.54 -15.45 -0.26
C ALA A 31 -10.13 -16.33 -1.45
N THR A 32 -11.06 -16.55 -2.38
CA THR A 32 -10.82 -17.27 -3.64
C THR A 32 -11.22 -16.42 -4.85
N LEU A 33 -10.68 -16.73 -6.02
CA LEU A 33 -11.15 -16.11 -7.27
C LEU A 33 -12.62 -16.41 -7.53
N ASP A 34 -13.10 -17.60 -7.16
CA ASP A 34 -14.51 -17.98 -7.32
C ASP A 34 -15.44 -17.16 -6.42
N ASP A 35 -14.99 -16.73 -5.23
CA ASP A 35 -15.75 -15.77 -4.41
C ASP A 35 -15.89 -14.42 -5.13
N VAL A 36 -14.81 -13.91 -5.72
CA VAL A 36 -14.84 -12.64 -6.49
C VAL A 36 -15.72 -12.76 -7.72
N ILE A 37 -15.67 -13.89 -8.42
CA ILE A 37 -16.51 -14.17 -9.59
C ILE A 37 -18.00 -14.09 -9.22
N LYS A 38 -18.38 -14.63 -8.06
CA LYS A 38 -19.75 -14.57 -7.54
C LYS A 38 -20.18 -13.14 -7.21
N VAL A 39 -19.35 -12.39 -6.50
CA VAL A 39 -19.65 -10.99 -6.11
C VAL A 39 -19.72 -10.08 -7.34
N ALA A 40 -18.82 -10.26 -8.31
CA ALA A 40 -18.77 -9.45 -9.52
C ALA A 40 -19.82 -9.80 -10.59
N ASP A 41 -20.66 -10.82 -10.33
CA ASP A 41 -21.66 -11.37 -11.26
C ASP A 41 -21.12 -11.50 -12.70
N THR A 42 -20.04 -12.27 -12.84
CA THR A 42 -19.30 -12.38 -14.11
C THR A 42 -18.92 -13.82 -14.40
N GLY A 43 -18.59 -14.12 -15.66
CA GLY A 43 -18.07 -15.44 -16.02
C GLY A 43 -16.66 -15.69 -15.47
N LYS A 44 -16.37 -16.94 -15.07
CA LYS A 44 -15.03 -17.39 -14.63
C LYS A 44 -13.94 -17.03 -15.64
N GLY A 45 -14.17 -17.30 -16.92
CA GLY A 45 -13.22 -16.97 -17.99
C GLY A 45 -12.85 -15.48 -18.06
N THR A 46 -13.74 -14.58 -17.63
CA THR A 46 -13.44 -13.14 -17.57
C THR A 46 -12.38 -12.85 -16.53
N VAL A 47 -12.57 -13.27 -15.27
CA VAL A 47 -11.62 -12.97 -14.18
C VAL A 47 -10.25 -13.56 -14.45
N TYR A 48 -10.20 -14.82 -14.91
CA TYR A 48 -8.94 -15.47 -15.28
C TYR A 48 -8.25 -14.78 -16.47
N ARG A 49 -9.01 -14.24 -17.43
CA ARG A 49 -8.44 -13.46 -18.54
C ARG A 49 -7.81 -12.15 -18.08
N TYR A 50 -8.41 -11.45 -17.11
CA TYR A 50 -7.87 -10.16 -16.64
C TYR A 50 -6.68 -10.31 -15.68
N PHE A 51 -6.71 -11.32 -14.81
CA PHE A 51 -5.77 -11.39 -13.68
C PHE A 51 -4.97 -12.69 -13.63
N GLY A 52 -5.50 -13.80 -14.14
CA GLY A 52 -4.85 -15.12 -14.13
C GLY A 52 -4.78 -15.79 -12.75
N SER A 53 -4.37 -15.06 -11.71
CA SER A 53 -4.21 -15.56 -10.33
C SER A 53 -4.85 -14.63 -9.29
N LYS A 54 -5.11 -15.18 -8.09
CA LYS A 54 -5.62 -14.41 -6.93
C LYS A 54 -4.63 -13.31 -6.52
N ASP A 55 -3.35 -13.63 -6.54
CA ASP A 55 -2.27 -12.73 -6.18
C ASP A 55 -2.17 -11.56 -7.17
N ASN A 56 -2.27 -11.81 -8.48
CA ASN A 56 -2.31 -10.74 -9.50
C ASN A 56 -3.56 -9.86 -9.37
N LEU A 57 -4.71 -10.44 -9.03
CA LEU A 57 -5.93 -9.67 -8.76
C LEU A 57 -5.75 -8.76 -7.55
N PHE A 58 -5.22 -9.30 -6.44
CA PHE A 58 -4.96 -8.53 -5.23
C PHE A 58 -3.93 -7.42 -5.48
N TYR A 59 -2.83 -7.72 -6.17
CA TYR A 59 -1.83 -6.72 -6.53
C TYR A 59 -2.42 -5.63 -7.43
N ALA A 60 -3.26 -5.98 -8.41
CA ALA A 60 -3.91 -4.98 -9.25
C ALA A 60 -4.82 -4.04 -8.45
N LEU A 61 -5.54 -4.56 -7.45
CA LEU A 61 -6.36 -3.77 -6.53
C LEU A 61 -5.48 -2.83 -5.67
N VAL A 62 -4.45 -3.37 -5.02
CA VAL A 62 -3.53 -2.60 -4.17
C VAL A 62 -2.83 -1.52 -5.00
N LEU A 63 -2.31 -1.87 -6.18
CA LEU A 63 -1.64 -0.94 -7.09
C LEU A 63 -2.55 0.21 -7.53
N GLN A 64 -3.84 -0.04 -7.75
CA GLN A 64 -4.79 1.01 -8.11
C GLN A 64 -4.94 2.05 -6.99
N LYS A 65 -5.03 1.60 -5.74
CA LYS A 65 -5.17 2.46 -4.56
C LYS A 65 -3.85 3.17 -4.24
N HIS A 66 -2.75 2.42 -4.27
CA HIS A 66 -1.39 2.91 -4.05
C HIS A 66 -1.01 4.05 -4.99
N ARG A 67 -1.30 3.94 -6.30
CA ARG A 67 -1.00 5.00 -7.26
C ARG A 67 -1.67 6.33 -6.92
N LYS A 68 -2.92 6.29 -6.46
CA LYS A 68 -3.65 7.51 -6.07
C LYS A 68 -3.01 8.14 -4.83
N LEU A 69 -2.66 7.33 -3.85
CA LEU A 69 -1.99 7.76 -2.63
C LEU A 69 -0.62 8.40 -2.90
N VAL A 70 0.25 7.71 -3.64
CA VAL A 70 1.60 8.19 -3.93
C VAL A 70 1.54 9.50 -4.73
N GLU A 71 0.58 9.64 -5.64
CA GLU A 71 0.40 10.92 -6.35
C GLU A 71 -0.04 12.05 -5.40
N GLU A 72 -0.92 11.79 -4.43
CA GLU A 72 -1.27 12.78 -3.39
C GLU A 72 -0.03 13.18 -2.58
N PHE A 73 0.78 12.22 -2.13
CA PHE A 73 2.02 12.51 -1.41
C PHE A 73 3.01 13.32 -2.26
N ARG A 74 3.21 12.95 -3.53
CA ARG A 74 4.06 13.68 -4.47
C ARG A 74 3.55 15.09 -4.73
N ALA A 75 2.23 15.29 -4.80
CA ALA A 75 1.64 16.61 -4.93
C ALA A 75 1.92 17.47 -3.70
N ILE A 76 1.77 16.93 -2.49
CA ILE A 76 2.09 17.63 -1.24
C ILE A 76 3.59 17.96 -1.17
N ALA A 77 4.46 17.02 -1.48
CA ALA A 77 5.91 17.20 -1.42
C ALA A 77 6.42 18.27 -2.40
N ARG A 78 5.87 18.32 -3.62
CA ARG A 78 6.25 19.28 -4.67
C ARG A 78 5.65 20.68 -4.49
N ASP A 79 4.69 20.86 -3.58
CA ASP A 79 4.03 22.15 -3.35
C ASP A 79 5.00 23.16 -2.71
N LYS A 80 5.45 24.13 -3.51
CA LYS A 80 6.44 25.14 -3.07
C LYS A 80 5.87 26.18 -2.12
N ASP A 81 4.54 26.28 -2.03
CA ASP A 81 3.88 27.22 -1.13
C ASP A 81 3.71 26.63 0.28
N ARG A 82 4.04 25.35 0.47
CA ARG A 82 4.06 24.69 1.79
C ARG A 82 5.46 24.65 2.37
N THR A 83 5.55 25.01 3.65
CA THR A 83 6.76 24.78 4.44
C THR A 83 6.98 23.29 4.71
N VAL A 84 8.22 22.88 4.94
CA VAL A 84 8.58 21.49 5.29
C VAL A 84 7.70 20.93 6.44
N PRO A 85 7.52 21.60 7.60
CA PRO A 85 6.63 21.09 8.65
C PRO A 85 5.19 20.87 8.19
N ARG A 86 4.67 21.73 7.29
CA ARG A 86 3.33 21.60 6.75
C ARG A 86 3.22 20.41 5.80
N LYS A 87 4.23 20.16 4.97
CA LYS A 87 4.31 18.98 4.09
C LYS A 87 4.31 17.68 4.91
N LEU A 88 5.16 17.59 5.93
CA LEU A 88 5.25 16.42 6.82
C LEU A 88 3.89 16.11 7.47
N ARG A 89 3.24 17.15 8.02
CA ARG A 89 1.90 17.02 8.63
C ARG A 89 0.86 16.56 7.61
N ASP A 90 0.82 17.18 6.45
CA ASP A 90 -0.22 16.91 5.46
C ASP A 90 -0.05 15.51 4.84
N ILE A 91 1.19 15.03 4.63
CA ILE A 91 1.48 13.63 4.26
C ILE A 91 1.02 12.68 5.36
N ALA A 92 1.27 13.00 6.64
CA ALA A 92 0.84 12.16 7.76
C ALA A 92 -0.68 12.00 7.79
N LEU A 93 -1.40 13.11 7.64
CA LEU A 93 -2.85 13.12 7.61
C LEU A 93 -3.40 12.36 6.40
N ALA A 94 -2.80 12.51 5.22
CA ALA A 94 -3.16 11.75 4.04
C ALA A 94 -2.94 10.24 4.24
N TRP A 95 -1.81 9.85 4.83
CA TRP A 95 -1.51 8.44 5.14
C TRP A 95 -2.49 7.85 6.14
N ILE A 96 -2.79 8.57 7.23
CA ILE A 96 -3.74 8.13 8.26
C ILE A 96 -5.13 7.93 7.66
N ARG A 97 -5.64 8.89 6.89
CA ARG A 97 -6.95 8.77 6.23
C ARG A 97 -6.99 7.58 5.29
N PHE A 98 -5.95 7.42 4.48
CA PHE A 98 -5.85 6.31 3.54
C PHE A 98 -5.85 4.95 4.24
N LEU A 99 -5.08 4.81 5.33
CA LEU A 99 -5.06 3.58 6.12
C LEU A 99 -6.39 3.31 6.80
N ALA A 100 -7.09 4.34 7.29
CA ALA A 100 -8.41 4.16 7.88
C ALA A 100 -9.42 3.61 6.86
N ASP A 101 -9.37 4.09 5.62
CA ASP A 101 -10.25 3.64 4.53
C ASP A 101 -9.86 2.28 3.94
N ASN A 102 -8.59 1.85 4.08
CA ASN A 102 -8.04 0.67 3.40
C ASN A 102 -7.33 -0.31 4.35
N LEU A 103 -7.70 -0.27 5.63
CA LEU A 103 -6.99 -0.93 6.74
C LEU A 103 -6.65 -2.39 6.46
N ILE A 104 -7.67 -3.17 6.12
CA ILE A 104 -7.55 -4.63 5.99
C ILE A 104 -6.61 -4.97 4.84
N LEU A 105 -6.72 -4.26 3.71
CA LEU A 105 -5.86 -4.46 2.56
C LEU A 105 -4.39 -4.15 2.90
N TRP A 106 -4.13 -3.04 3.60
CA TRP A 106 -2.76 -2.65 3.95
C TRP A 106 -2.16 -3.49 5.07
N GLN A 107 -2.96 -4.02 5.99
CA GLN A 107 -2.52 -5.05 6.94
C GLN A 107 -2.08 -6.32 6.21
N VAL A 108 -2.86 -6.80 5.23
CA VAL A 108 -2.49 -7.96 4.40
C VAL A 108 -1.20 -7.66 3.63
N VAL A 109 -1.07 -6.49 3.00
CA VAL A 109 0.14 -6.10 2.28
C VAL A 109 1.35 -6.16 3.23
N GLN A 110 1.26 -5.47 4.38
CA GLN A 110 2.38 -5.31 5.29
C GLN A 110 2.78 -6.62 5.98
N PHE A 111 1.82 -7.44 6.42
CA PHE A 111 2.09 -8.62 7.25
C PHE A 111 2.13 -9.95 6.47
N GLU A 112 1.30 -10.09 5.44
CA GLU A 112 1.22 -11.35 4.69
C GLU A 112 2.01 -11.30 3.38
N MET A 113 1.83 -10.27 2.57
CA MET A 113 2.34 -10.25 1.20
C MET A 113 3.83 -9.95 1.11
N THR A 114 4.38 -9.16 2.03
CA THR A 114 5.84 -8.94 2.14
C THR A 114 6.60 -10.15 2.68
N GLY A 115 5.90 -11.16 3.23
CA GLY A 115 6.52 -12.30 3.89
C GLY A 115 7.13 -11.99 5.26
N VAL A 116 6.88 -10.81 5.84
CA VAL A 116 7.47 -10.41 7.13
C VAL A 116 7.07 -11.36 8.26
N ASN A 117 5.83 -11.89 8.27
CA ASN A 117 5.38 -12.89 9.24
C ASN A 117 6.12 -14.23 9.13
N ARG A 118 6.80 -14.47 8.00
CA ARG A 118 7.67 -15.63 7.77
C ARG A 118 9.15 -15.30 7.94
N GLY A 119 9.47 -14.12 8.49
CA GLY A 119 10.84 -13.67 8.68
C GLY A 119 11.54 -13.23 7.38
N ILE A 120 10.80 -12.99 6.29
CA ILE A 120 11.38 -12.47 5.05
C ILE A 120 11.54 -10.95 5.18
N VAL A 121 12.72 -10.46 4.85
CA VAL A 121 13.07 -9.04 4.84
C VAL A 121 13.59 -8.65 3.45
N GLY A 122 13.14 -7.50 2.96
CA GLY A 122 13.65 -6.88 1.74
C GLY A 122 14.83 -5.98 2.09
N VAL A 123 15.99 -6.24 1.50
CA VAL A 123 17.22 -5.44 1.65
C VAL A 123 17.45 -4.72 0.32
N PRO A 124 17.33 -3.38 0.29
CA PRO A 124 17.69 -2.60 -0.89
C PRO A 124 19.16 -2.79 -1.24
N ARG A 125 19.46 -2.87 -2.54
CA ARG A 125 20.81 -2.92 -3.10
C ARG A 125 21.15 -1.58 -3.75
N ASP A 126 22.44 -1.31 -3.91
CA ASP A 126 22.96 -0.06 -4.48
C ASP A 126 22.52 0.15 -5.94
N ASP A 127 22.26 -0.93 -6.67
CA ASP A 127 21.73 -0.93 -8.04
C ASP A 127 20.21 -0.67 -8.12
N GLY A 128 19.57 -0.38 -6.98
CA GLY A 128 18.13 -0.18 -6.87
C GLY A 128 17.30 -1.47 -6.84
N SER A 129 17.94 -2.65 -6.96
CA SER A 129 17.26 -3.93 -6.82
C SER A 129 16.93 -4.24 -5.35
N LEU A 130 16.00 -5.16 -5.15
CA LEU A 130 15.65 -5.65 -3.82
C LEU A 130 16.09 -7.10 -3.67
N GLU A 131 16.97 -7.35 -2.70
CA GLU A 131 17.29 -8.70 -2.27
C GLU A 131 16.37 -9.15 -1.15
N LEU A 132 15.79 -10.34 -1.30
CA LEU A 132 15.07 -10.97 -0.19
C LEU A 132 16.04 -11.79 0.63
N ARG A 133 16.00 -11.59 1.96
CA ARG A 133 16.66 -12.45 2.93
C ARG A 133 15.64 -13.03 3.87
N VAL A 134 15.91 -14.22 4.40
CA VAL A 134 15.05 -14.86 5.40
C VAL A 134 15.82 -14.94 6.72
N LYS A 135 15.17 -14.57 7.82
CA LYS A 135 15.76 -14.67 9.16
C LYS A 135 15.92 -16.13 9.60
N TRP A 136 14.96 -16.98 9.25
CA TRP A 136 14.93 -18.40 9.63
C TRP A 136 14.30 -19.23 8.51
N GLY A 137 14.88 -20.39 8.20
CA GLY A 137 14.38 -21.28 7.15
C GLY A 137 14.92 -20.92 5.76
N GLU A 138 14.17 -21.28 4.72
CA GLU A 138 14.58 -21.13 3.32
C GLU A 138 13.71 -20.08 2.61
N LEU A 139 14.29 -19.47 1.56
CA LEU A 139 13.51 -18.62 0.67
C LEU A 139 12.47 -19.44 -0.09
N PRO A 140 11.29 -18.86 -0.38
CA PRO A 140 10.29 -19.53 -1.19
C PRO A 140 10.77 -19.67 -2.65
N PRO A 141 10.05 -20.44 -3.49
CA PRO A 141 10.37 -20.56 -4.91
C PRO A 141 10.49 -19.20 -5.62
N PRO A 142 11.27 -19.09 -6.71
CA PRO A 142 11.55 -17.82 -7.38
C PRO A 142 10.30 -17.00 -7.74
N GLU A 143 9.24 -17.64 -8.25
CA GLU A 143 7.99 -16.94 -8.59
C GLU A 143 7.41 -16.19 -7.38
N ARG A 144 7.45 -16.82 -6.20
CA ARG A 144 6.90 -16.25 -4.97
C ARG A 144 7.83 -15.17 -4.43
N CYS A 145 9.14 -15.29 -4.65
CA CYS A 145 10.08 -14.21 -4.35
C CYS A 145 9.75 -12.97 -5.19
N ASP A 146 9.44 -13.12 -6.47
CA ASP A 146 9.10 -12.00 -7.34
C ASP A 146 7.77 -11.34 -6.95
N GLU A 147 6.77 -12.15 -6.57
CA GLU A 147 5.53 -11.64 -5.97
C GLU A 147 5.79 -10.86 -4.68
N ILE A 148 6.67 -11.32 -3.80
CA ILE A 148 7.01 -10.60 -2.56
C ILE A 148 7.71 -9.28 -2.88
N LYS A 149 8.70 -9.29 -3.79
CA LYS A 149 9.49 -8.10 -4.14
C LYS A 149 8.62 -6.94 -4.63
N ARG A 150 7.59 -7.20 -5.45
CA ARG A 150 6.71 -6.13 -5.93
C ARG A 150 5.89 -5.47 -4.81
N TYR A 151 5.52 -6.18 -3.74
CA TYR A 151 4.85 -5.54 -2.59
C TYR A 151 5.83 -4.72 -1.75
N HIS A 152 7.07 -5.19 -1.57
CA HIS A 152 8.11 -4.36 -0.95
C HIS A 152 8.38 -3.09 -1.75
N ALA A 153 8.38 -3.18 -3.08
CA ALA A 153 8.55 -2.01 -3.95
C ALA A 153 7.42 -0.97 -3.75
N LEU A 154 6.17 -1.40 -3.57
CA LEU A 154 5.06 -0.49 -3.24
C LEU A 154 5.32 0.27 -1.93
N LEU A 155 5.68 -0.45 -0.86
CA LEU A 155 5.94 0.17 0.45
C LEU A 155 7.16 1.12 0.42
N LEU A 156 8.18 0.79 -0.38
CA LEU A 156 9.32 1.68 -0.59
C LEU A 156 8.90 2.95 -1.33
N GLU A 157 8.08 2.82 -2.39
CA GLU A 157 7.58 3.96 -3.17
C GLU A 157 6.68 4.88 -2.32
N GLU A 158 5.88 4.34 -1.38
CA GLU A 158 5.07 5.14 -0.45
C GLU A 158 5.92 6.12 0.38
N SER A 159 7.14 5.70 0.76
CA SER A 159 8.03 6.49 1.61
C SER A 159 8.88 7.53 0.86
N GLU A 160 8.99 7.41 -0.47
CA GLU A 160 9.89 8.25 -1.29
C GLU A 160 9.52 9.74 -1.27
N PRO A 161 8.24 10.15 -1.40
CA PRO A 161 7.88 11.56 -1.31
C PRO A 161 8.25 12.17 0.03
N MET A 162 8.15 11.42 1.12
CA MET A 162 8.54 11.89 2.46
C MET A 162 10.06 12.05 2.57
N ALA A 163 10.84 11.13 2.00
CA ALA A 163 12.29 11.28 1.94
C ALA A 163 12.68 12.58 1.22
N SER A 164 12.00 12.94 0.12
CA SER A 164 12.24 14.22 -0.58
C SER A 164 11.95 15.45 0.30
N VAL A 165 10.92 15.40 1.16
CA VAL A 165 10.61 16.47 2.11
C VAL A 165 11.66 16.57 3.22
N TYR A 166 12.24 15.42 3.64
CA TYR A 166 13.37 15.41 4.56
C TYR A 166 14.62 16.05 3.95
N ASP A 167 14.91 15.77 2.68
CA ASP A 167 16.04 16.35 1.97
C ASP A 167 15.89 17.88 1.84
N GLU A 168 14.71 18.36 1.47
CA GLU A 168 14.39 19.80 1.50
C GLU A 168 14.59 20.41 2.89
N GLY A 169 14.21 19.68 3.96
CA GLY A 169 14.44 20.10 5.33
C GLY A 169 15.92 20.20 5.71
N LEU A 170 16.80 19.35 5.17
CA LEU A 170 18.26 19.50 5.35
C LEU A 170 18.79 20.73 4.66
N GLU A 171 18.39 20.95 3.41
CA GLU A 171 18.83 22.10 2.61
C GLU A 171 18.45 23.42 3.29
N GLN A 172 17.29 23.45 3.95
CA GLN A 172 16.82 24.59 4.74
C GLN A 172 17.40 24.66 6.16
N GLY A 173 18.24 23.72 6.57
CA GLY A 173 18.87 23.68 7.90
C GLY A 173 17.91 23.33 9.05
N LEU A 174 16.75 22.75 8.75
CA LEU A 174 15.76 22.31 9.76
C LEU A 174 16.15 21.00 10.44
N PHE A 175 16.87 20.13 9.73
CA PHE A 175 17.32 18.82 10.23
C PHE A 175 18.84 18.71 10.25
N ARG A 176 19.36 17.78 11.06
CA ARG A 176 20.78 17.40 11.06
C ARG A 176 20.98 16.19 10.15
N ALA A 177 22.09 16.15 9.43
CA ALA A 177 22.49 15.02 8.60
C ALA A 177 23.06 13.86 9.45
N THR A 178 22.20 13.19 10.24
CA THR A 178 22.62 12.18 11.23
C THR A 178 22.30 10.74 10.85
N ALA A 179 21.45 10.50 9.84
CA ALA A 179 21.07 9.16 9.41
C ALA A 179 20.61 9.15 7.94
N ASP A 180 20.44 7.96 7.34
CA ASP A 180 19.82 7.82 6.02
C ASP A 180 18.34 8.21 6.10
N HIS A 181 17.97 9.25 5.37
CA HIS A 181 16.64 9.84 5.36
C HIS A 181 15.58 8.90 4.79
N ARG A 182 15.98 8.01 3.88
CA ARG A 182 15.08 6.98 3.33
C ARG A 182 14.68 6.00 4.41
N ASP A 183 15.60 5.64 5.30
CA ASP A 183 15.29 4.76 6.42
C ASP A 183 14.43 5.48 7.46
N ILE A 184 14.70 6.76 7.77
CA ILE A 184 13.82 7.55 8.63
C ILE A 184 12.38 7.57 8.08
N ALA A 185 12.22 7.85 6.78
CA ALA A 185 10.90 7.88 6.14
C ALA A 185 10.18 6.53 6.28
N LYS A 186 10.84 5.40 6.03
CA LYS A 186 10.26 4.05 6.22
C LYS A 186 9.81 3.82 7.66
N HIS A 187 10.64 4.14 8.65
CA HIS A 187 10.29 3.96 10.07
C HIS A 187 9.10 4.85 10.46
N TRP A 188 9.04 6.07 9.94
CA TRP A 188 7.93 6.98 10.20
C TRP A 188 6.61 6.46 9.62
N PHE A 189 6.62 5.99 8.37
CA PHE A 189 5.46 5.35 7.73
C PHE A 189 5.00 4.12 8.50
N PHE A 190 5.94 3.24 8.85
CA PHE A 190 5.66 2.04 9.63
C PHE A 190 5.07 2.39 11.00
N GLY A 191 5.64 3.38 11.70
CA GLY A 191 5.14 3.87 12.98
C GLY A 191 3.68 4.34 12.90
N ILE A 192 3.33 5.15 11.91
CA ILE A 192 1.94 5.59 11.69
C ILE A 192 1.04 4.39 11.38
N SER A 193 1.50 3.46 10.52
CA SER A 193 0.75 2.24 10.23
C SER A 193 0.45 1.45 11.50
N MET A 194 1.42 1.27 12.39
CA MET A 194 1.23 0.56 13.65
C MET A 194 0.20 1.25 14.56
N VAL A 195 0.22 2.59 14.64
CA VAL A 195 -0.79 3.34 15.42
C VAL A 195 -2.20 3.06 14.89
N VAL A 196 -2.40 3.14 13.57
CA VAL A 196 -3.71 2.91 12.95
C VAL A 196 -4.13 1.44 13.10
N PHE A 197 -3.21 0.50 12.85
CA PHE A 197 -3.48 -0.95 12.86
C PHE A 197 -3.80 -1.49 14.24
N MET A 198 -3.21 -0.92 15.28
CA MET A 198 -3.42 -1.34 16.67
C MET A 198 -4.58 -0.60 17.34
N THR A 199 -5.24 0.35 16.65
CA THR A 199 -6.41 1.02 17.20
C THR A 199 -7.62 0.06 17.14
N PRO A 200 -8.30 -0.25 18.27
CA PRO A 200 -9.37 -1.25 18.31
C PRO A 200 -10.56 -0.97 17.40
N ASN A 201 -10.69 0.28 16.93
CA ASN A 201 -11.81 0.73 16.12
C ASN A 201 -11.34 1.88 15.18
N PRO A 202 -10.89 1.59 13.95
CA PRO A 202 -10.20 2.53 13.05
C PRO A 202 -11.00 3.80 12.76
N GLN A 203 -12.33 3.68 12.71
CA GLN A 203 -13.27 4.78 12.52
C GLN A 203 -13.29 5.81 13.66
N TYR A 204 -12.73 5.48 14.84
CA TYR A 204 -12.63 6.37 16.01
C TYR A 204 -11.23 6.94 16.21
N ALA A 205 -10.25 6.54 15.39
CA ALA A 205 -8.87 6.94 15.59
C ALA A 205 -8.67 8.45 15.37
N PHE A 206 -9.42 9.07 14.43
CA PHE A 206 -9.13 10.45 14.00
C PHE A 206 -10.33 11.31 13.54
N LEU A 207 -11.58 10.88 13.72
CA LEU A 207 -12.75 11.73 13.45
C LEU A 207 -13.46 12.08 14.76
N GLY A 208 -13.75 13.37 14.94
CA GLY A 208 -14.57 13.91 16.02
C GLY A 208 -16.01 13.37 15.97
N GLY A 209 -16.17 12.10 16.31
CA GLY A 209 -17.45 11.49 16.57
C GLY A 209 -18.10 12.23 17.74
N ASN A 210 -19.24 12.86 17.47
CA ASN A 210 -20.09 13.36 18.53
C ASN A 210 -20.34 12.23 19.51
N MET A 211 -19.86 12.48 20.73
CA MET A 211 -20.10 11.67 21.90
C MET A 211 -21.58 11.85 22.27
N THR A 212 -22.46 11.08 21.66
CA THR A 212 -23.82 10.88 22.19
C THR A 212 -23.87 9.52 22.85
N MET A 213 -23.66 9.60 24.17
CA MET A 213 -23.85 8.66 25.30
C MET A 213 -23.59 7.18 25.09
#